data_AF-A0A1V3X8A4-F1
#
_entry.id   AF-A0A1V3X8A4-F1
#
_cell.length_a   1.000
_cell.length_b   1.000
_cell.length_c   1.000
_cell.angle_alpha   90.00
_cell.angle_beta   90.00
_cell.angle_gamma   90.00
#
_symmetry.space_group_name_H-M   'P 1'
#
loop_
_entity.id
_entity.type
_entity.pdbx_description
1 polymer ?
#
loop_
_entity_poly.entity_id
_entity_poly.type
_entity_poly.pdbx_seq_one_letter_code
_entity_poly.pdbx_strand_id
1 'polypeptide(L)'
;MGQILLGDLYEAVTEVAQIAKLGLRGGVLLPGVVPGTGIPALYAEHWEPLWAACEDTGVVVNHHGGNAGPTPTDGWGSSFAVWVYETHWWSHRALWHLIFSGALDRHPDLTVVFTEQSTGWISATLDSLDVAAVRFGRANSAIARFAGPPRARCP
;
A
#
# COMPACT_ATOMS: atom_id res chain seq x y z
N MET A 1 -14.53 10.73 1.26
CA MET A 1 -13.78 9.47 1.08
C MET A 1 -14.82 8.36 0.95
N GLY A 2 -14.63 7.41 0.05
CA GLY A 2 -15.46 6.21 -0.03
C GLY A 2 -14.67 4.97 0.41
N GLN A 3 -15.33 4.00 1.01
CA GLN A 3 -14.70 2.76 1.46
C GLN A 3 -14.80 1.71 0.35
N ILE A 4 -13.67 1.07 0.03
CA ILE A 4 -13.63 -0.12 -0.83
C ILE A 4 -13.38 -1.37 0.04
N LEU A 5 -13.89 -2.51 -0.40
CA LEU A 5 -13.68 -3.79 0.26
C LEU A 5 -12.78 -4.68 -0.60
N LEU A 6 -11.70 -5.21 -0.03
CA LEU A 6 -10.74 -6.05 -0.76
C LEU A 6 -11.17 -7.52 -0.87
N GLY A 7 -12.38 -7.87 -0.42
CA GLY A 7 -12.91 -9.23 -0.54
C GLY A 7 -13.28 -9.60 -1.97
N ASP A 8 -13.59 -8.59 -2.80
CA ASP A 8 -13.90 -8.75 -4.22
C ASP A 8 -13.26 -7.59 -5.00
N LEU A 9 -12.31 -7.92 -5.88
CA LEU A 9 -11.59 -6.94 -6.68
C LEU A 9 -12.50 -6.21 -7.68
N TYR A 10 -13.46 -6.90 -8.27
CA TYR A 10 -14.35 -6.31 -9.26
C TYR A 10 -15.29 -5.29 -8.61
N GLU A 11 -15.83 -5.62 -7.44
CA GLU A 11 -16.61 -4.66 -6.65
C GLU A 11 -15.74 -3.46 -6.21
N ALA A 12 -14.52 -3.71 -5.74
CA ALA A 12 -13.60 -2.63 -5.35
C ALA A 12 -13.32 -1.66 -6.50
N VAL A 13 -13.06 -2.16 -7.70
CA VAL A 13 -12.85 -1.33 -8.92
C VAL A 13 -14.12 -0.58 -9.31
N THR A 14 -15.28 -1.23 -9.22
CA THR A 14 -16.58 -0.59 -9.49
C THR A 14 -16.84 0.57 -8.53
N GLU A 15 -16.50 0.41 -7.25
CA GLU A 15 -16.63 1.45 -6.24
C GLU A 15 -15.69 2.64 -6.50
N VAL A 16 -14.47 2.43 -7.00
CA VAL A 16 -13.58 3.53 -7.41
C VAL A 16 -14.29 4.43 -8.44
N ALA A 17 -14.94 3.85 -9.44
CA ALA A 17 -15.68 4.61 -10.45
C ALA A 17 -16.89 5.36 -9.85
N GLN A 18 -17.59 4.77 -8.88
CA GLN A 18 -18.68 5.46 -8.18
C GLN A 18 -18.16 6.62 -7.33
N ILE A 19 -17.07 6.42 -6.59
CA ILE A 19 -16.42 7.44 -5.76
C ILE A 19 -15.96 8.62 -6.63
N ALA A 20 -15.39 8.34 -7.80
CA ALA A 20 -15.03 9.35 -8.79
C ALA A 20 -16.25 10.14 -9.27
N LYS A 21 -17.32 9.44 -9.67
CA LYS A 21 -18.58 10.05 -10.13
C LYS A 21 -19.24 10.94 -9.07
N LEU A 22 -19.15 10.56 -7.80
CA LEU A 22 -19.67 11.33 -6.67
C LEU A 22 -18.77 12.53 -6.30
N GLY A 23 -17.58 12.65 -6.88
CA GLY A 23 -16.67 13.77 -6.62
C GLY A 23 -16.07 13.75 -5.21
N LEU A 24 -15.95 12.58 -4.58
CA LEU A 24 -15.45 12.46 -3.20
C LEU A 24 -13.94 12.71 -3.15
N ARG A 25 -13.55 13.95 -2.82
CA ARG A 25 -12.15 14.42 -2.83
C ARG A 25 -11.18 13.71 -1.89
N GLY A 26 -11.70 13.07 -0.84
CA GLY A 26 -10.89 12.25 0.06
C GLY A 26 -10.45 10.91 -0.56
N GLY A 27 -10.98 10.57 -1.74
CA GLY A 27 -10.60 9.37 -2.49
C GLY A 27 -11.12 8.07 -1.90
N VAL A 28 -10.43 6.96 -2.19
CA VAL A 28 -10.75 5.63 -1.65
C VAL A 28 -10.03 5.37 -0.34
N LEU A 29 -10.69 4.69 0.60
CA LEU A 29 -10.04 4.11 1.78
C LEU A 29 -9.50 2.73 1.42
N LEU A 30 -8.18 2.60 1.29
CA LEU A 30 -7.50 1.33 1.10
C LEU A 30 -7.25 0.67 2.47
N PRO A 31 -7.97 -0.42 2.83
CA PRO A 31 -7.66 -1.15 4.05
C PRO A 31 -6.35 -1.92 3.88
N GLY A 32 -5.56 -2.03 4.95
CA GLY A 32 -4.43 -2.95 4.93
C GLY A 32 -4.90 -4.41 5.08
N VAL A 33 -4.09 -5.34 4.57
CA VAL A 33 -4.45 -6.76 4.48
C VAL A 33 -3.83 -7.55 5.63
N VAL A 34 -4.65 -8.00 6.59
CA VAL A 34 -4.18 -8.87 7.69
C VAL A 34 -3.66 -10.19 7.12
N PRO A 35 -2.46 -10.66 7.51
CA PRO A 35 -1.95 -11.95 7.05
C PRO A 35 -2.90 -13.11 7.37
N GLY A 36 -3.03 -14.05 6.45
CA GLY A 36 -3.85 -15.26 6.66
C GLY A 36 -5.36 -15.08 6.41
N THR A 37 -5.82 -13.91 5.98
CA THR A 37 -7.26 -13.66 5.67
C THR A 37 -7.72 -14.23 4.33
N GLY A 38 -6.82 -14.77 3.50
CA GLY A 38 -7.12 -15.22 2.14
C GLY A 38 -7.18 -14.08 1.11
N ILE A 39 -7.27 -12.83 1.55
CA ILE A 39 -7.14 -11.65 0.69
C ILE A 39 -5.67 -11.53 0.25
N PRO A 40 -5.37 -11.37 -1.05
CA PRO A 40 -4.00 -11.17 -1.52
C PRO A 40 -3.35 -9.95 -0.88
N ALA A 41 -2.10 -10.07 -0.44
CA ALA A 41 -1.36 -8.92 0.07
C ALA A 41 -1.23 -7.82 -1.01
N LEU A 42 -1.10 -6.56 -0.59
CA LEU A 42 -1.08 -5.40 -1.49
C LEU A 42 0.06 -5.42 -2.54
N TYR A 43 1.09 -6.24 -2.35
CA TYR A 43 2.16 -6.40 -3.33
C TYR A 43 1.81 -7.36 -4.48
N ALA A 44 0.69 -8.07 -4.40
CA ALA A 44 0.30 -9.04 -5.41
C ALA A 44 -0.17 -8.33 -6.68
N GLU A 45 0.22 -8.86 -7.85
CA GLU A 45 -0.22 -8.40 -9.18
C GLU A 45 -1.75 -8.38 -9.34
N HIS A 46 -2.47 -9.17 -8.54
CA HIS A 46 -3.92 -9.20 -8.48
C HIS A 46 -4.54 -7.80 -8.37
N TRP A 47 -3.88 -6.85 -7.71
CA TRP A 47 -4.39 -5.50 -7.48
C TRP A 47 -4.18 -4.51 -8.64
N GLU A 48 -3.53 -4.92 -9.73
CA GLU A 48 -3.26 -4.03 -10.87
C GLU A 48 -4.51 -3.28 -11.38
N PRO A 49 -5.69 -3.93 -11.56
CA PRO A 49 -6.88 -3.23 -12.03
C PRO A 49 -7.36 -2.14 -11.07
N LEU A 50 -7.10 -2.30 -9.76
CA LEU A 50 -7.45 -1.30 -8.75
C LEU A 50 -6.58 -0.05 -8.87
N TRP A 51 -5.28 -0.23 -9.09
CA TRP A 51 -4.33 0.86 -9.27
C TRP A 51 -4.61 1.64 -10.56
N ALA A 52 -4.82 0.92 -11.67
CA ALA A 52 -5.23 1.52 -12.93
C ALA A 52 -6.52 2.34 -12.79
N ALA A 53 -7.55 1.80 -12.15
CA ALA A 53 -8.80 2.52 -11.95
C ALA A 53 -8.64 3.80 -11.11
N CYS A 54 -7.79 3.77 -10.08
CA CYS A 54 -7.53 4.96 -9.26
C CYS A 54 -6.76 6.03 -10.04
N GLU A 55 -5.75 5.63 -10.83
CA GLU A 55 -4.99 6.55 -11.69
C GLU A 55 -5.87 7.14 -12.80
N ASP A 56 -6.59 6.32 -13.55
CA ASP A 56 -7.46 6.72 -14.67
C ASP A 56 -8.53 7.75 -14.23
N THR A 57 -9.01 7.62 -12.99
CA THR A 57 -10.04 8.51 -12.43
C THR A 57 -9.47 9.68 -11.64
N GLY A 58 -8.15 9.73 -11.42
CA GLY A 58 -7.49 10.70 -10.54
C GLY A 58 -7.94 10.59 -9.09
N VAL A 59 -8.46 9.43 -8.67
CA VAL A 59 -8.92 9.19 -7.30
C VAL A 59 -7.71 8.89 -6.42
N VAL A 60 -7.57 9.68 -5.35
CA VAL A 60 -6.51 9.49 -4.35
C VAL A 60 -6.73 8.20 -3.57
N VAL A 61 -5.66 7.44 -3.36
CA VAL A 61 -5.67 6.25 -2.50
C VAL A 61 -5.27 6.68 -1.08
N ASN A 62 -6.17 6.51 -0.12
CA ASN A 62 -5.94 6.87 1.27
C ASN A 62 -5.75 5.61 2.12
N HIS A 63 -4.58 5.45 2.73
CA HIS A 63 -4.27 4.34 3.62
C HIS A 63 -4.17 4.84 5.06
N HIS A 64 -5.12 4.44 5.89
CA HIS A 64 -5.22 4.87 7.29
C HIS A 64 -4.36 3.99 8.21
N GLY A 65 -3.79 4.58 9.26
CA GLY A 65 -3.13 3.84 10.34
C GLY A 65 -4.10 2.96 11.14
N GLY A 66 -3.60 2.14 12.05
CA GLY A 66 -4.46 1.41 12.97
C GLY A 66 -5.11 0.14 12.40
N ASN A 67 -4.78 -0.26 11.17
CA ASN A 67 -5.37 -1.44 10.52
C ASN A 67 -4.32 -2.53 10.23
N ALA A 68 -4.80 -3.68 9.75
CA ALA A 68 -3.98 -4.80 9.25
C ALA A 68 -3.03 -5.50 10.22
N GLY A 69 -2.95 -5.03 11.47
CA GLY A 69 -2.24 -5.64 12.57
C GLY A 69 -3.14 -6.47 13.49
N PRO A 70 -2.57 -7.04 14.56
CA PRO A 70 -3.30 -7.77 15.59
C PRO A 70 -4.39 -6.92 16.26
N THR A 71 -5.35 -7.60 16.90
CA THR A 71 -6.38 -6.95 17.70
C THR A 71 -5.75 -6.08 18.80
N PRO A 72 -6.18 -4.82 18.98
CA PRO A 72 -5.60 -3.91 19.98
C PRO A 72 -5.78 -4.35 21.43
N THR A 73 -6.76 -5.23 21.67
CA THR A 73 -7.14 -5.71 22.99
C THR A 73 -7.31 -7.22 22.95
N ASP A 74 -6.41 -7.95 23.59
CA ASP A 74 -6.40 -9.42 23.64
C ASP A 74 -6.71 -9.97 25.05
N GLY A 75 -7.15 -9.10 25.96
CA GLY A 75 -7.48 -9.43 27.34
C GLY A 75 -6.41 -9.07 28.37
N TRP A 76 -5.19 -8.69 27.93
CA TRP A 76 -4.14 -8.21 28.83
C TRP A 76 -4.16 -6.68 28.96
N GLY A 77 -3.95 -6.16 30.17
CA GLY A 77 -3.96 -4.70 30.41
C GLY A 77 -2.90 -3.92 29.63
N SER A 78 -1.80 -4.57 29.22
CA SER A 78 -0.73 -3.97 28.42
C SER A 78 -0.96 -4.03 26.91
N SER A 79 -1.97 -4.77 26.44
CA SER A 79 -2.19 -5.06 25.01
C SER A 79 -2.35 -3.82 24.16
N PHE A 80 -3.14 -2.85 24.62
CA PHE A 80 -3.32 -1.60 23.90
C PHE A 80 -2.02 -0.79 23.78
N ALA A 81 -1.20 -0.76 24.84
CA ALA A 81 0.08 -0.08 24.81
C ALA A 81 1.05 -0.73 23.81
N VAL A 82 1.12 -2.07 23.79
CA VAL A 82 1.90 -2.81 22.78
C VAL A 82 1.40 -2.51 21.37
N TRP A 83 0.08 -2.56 21.17
CA TRP A 83 -0.55 -2.27 19.88
C TRP A 83 -0.23 -0.87 19.37
N VAL A 84 -0.22 0.17 20.22
CA VAL A 84 0.16 1.54 19.82
C VAL A 84 1.56 1.60 19.22
N TYR A 85 2.51 0.79 19.71
CA TYR A 85 3.85 0.73 19.15
C TYR A 85 3.92 -0.12 17.87
N GLU A 86 3.22 -1.24 17.81
CA GLU A 86 3.29 -2.16 16.67
C GLU A 86 2.48 -1.69 15.45
N THR A 87 1.36 -1.00 15.69
CA THR A 87 0.42 -0.59 14.63
C THR A 87 1.06 0.28 13.56
N HIS A 88 2.10 1.04 13.94
CA HIS A 88 2.92 1.81 13.02
C HIS A 88 3.54 0.91 11.94
N TRP A 89 4.25 -0.15 12.34
CA TRP A 89 4.86 -1.07 11.39
C TRP A 89 3.82 -1.76 10.48
N TRP A 90 2.69 -2.17 11.06
CA TRP A 90 1.60 -2.81 10.30
C TRP A 90 0.96 -1.89 9.28
N SER A 91 0.91 -0.59 9.54
CA SER A 91 0.34 0.43 8.65
C SER A 91 1.36 0.88 7.60
N HIS A 92 2.61 1.12 8.01
CA HIS A 92 3.69 1.59 7.14
C HIS A 92 3.99 0.59 6.01
N ARG A 93 3.71 -0.70 6.22
CA ARG A 93 4.06 -1.75 5.26
C ARG A 93 3.40 -1.64 3.90
N ALA A 94 2.26 -0.95 3.82
CA ALA A 94 1.65 -0.66 2.54
C ALA A 94 2.60 0.11 1.61
N LEU A 95 3.48 0.97 2.14
CA LEU A 95 4.48 1.69 1.33
C LEU A 95 5.42 0.72 0.60
N TRP A 96 6.10 -0.18 1.32
CA TRP A 96 7.05 -1.09 0.66
C TRP A 96 6.34 -2.20 -0.12
N HIS A 97 5.07 -2.51 0.18
CA HIS A 97 4.27 -3.36 -0.70
C HIS A 97 4.04 -2.70 -2.07
N LEU A 98 3.66 -1.42 -2.10
CA LEU A 98 3.40 -0.67 -3.33
C LEU A 98 4.69 -0.40 -4.13
N ILE A 99 5.80 -0.14 -3.44
CA ILE A 99 7.12 0.02 -4.07
C ILE A 99 7.58 -1.31 -4.69
N PHE A 100 7.63 -2.40 -3.91
CA PHE A 100 8.18 -3.66 -4.41
C PHE A 100 7.26 -4.40 -5.38
N SER A 101 5.97 -4.09 -5.43
CA SER A 101 5.08 -4.58 -6.50
C SER A 101 5.25 -3.83 -7.82
N GLY A 102 5.94 -2.68 -7.80
CA GLY A 102 6.06 -1.79 -8.95
C GLY A 102 4.76 -1.06 -9.29
N ALA A 103 3.76 -1.03 -8.38
CA ALA A 103 2.50 -0.34 -8.63
C ALA A 103 2.72 1.16 -8.88
N LEU A 104 3.58 1.80 -8.07
CA LEU A 104 3.91 3.23 -8.23
C LEU A 104 4.75 3.51 -9.49
N ASP A 105 5.53 2.53 -9.96
CA ASP A 105 6.32 2.67 -11.21
C ASP A 105 5.45 2.52 -12.45
N ARG A 106 4.44 1.62 -12.41
CA ARG A 106 3.48 1.41 -13.51
C ARG A 106 2.41 2.51 -13.57
N HIS A 107 2.08 3.10 -12.43
CA HIS A 107 1.08 4.16 -12.29
C HIS A 107 1.71 5.45 -11.72
N PRO A 108 2.51 6.19 -12.51
CA PRO A 108 3.25 7.35 -12.03
C PRO A 108 2.36 8.53 -11.59
N ASP A 109 1.10 8.59 -12.04
CA ASP A 109 0.13 9.63 -11.67
C ASP A 109 -0.74 9.21 -10.46
N LEU A 110 -0.59 7.97 -9.98
CA LEU A 110 -1.29 7.49 -8.79
C LEU A 110 -0.82 8.22 -7.53
N THR A 111 -1.76 8.89 -6.84
CA THR A 111 -1.48 9.57 -5.57
C THR A 111 -1.91 8.70 -4.39
N VAL A 112 -0.96 8.41 -3.48
CA VAL A 112 -1.19 7.66 -2.25
C VAL A 112 -0.94 8.54 -1.03
N VAL A 113 -1.85 8.51 -0.06
CA VAL A 113 -1.77 9.28 1.20
C VAL A 113 -1.77 8.32 2.38
N PHE A 114 -0.77 8.47 3.26
CA PHE A 114 -0.67 7.73 4.53
C PHE A 114 -1.22 8.58 5.67
N THR A 115 -2.42 8.26 6.15
CA THR A 115 -3.16 9.05 7.15
C THR A 115 -2.96 8.47 8.55
N GLU A 116 -2.71 9.34 9.54
CA GLU A 116 -2.47 8.96 10.95
C GLU A 116 -1.26 8.04 11.16
N GLN A 117 -0.21 8.17 10.32
CA GLN A 117 0.97 7.30 10.39
C GLN A 117 2.26 8.04 10.77
N SER A 118 2.18 9.34 11.08
CA SER A 118 3.32 10.26 11.22
C SER A 118 4.21 10.28 9.96
N THR A 119 5.24 11.14 9.95
CA THR A 119 6.17 11.26 8.81
C THR A 119 7.63 10.95 9.15
N GLY A 120 7.98 10.84 10.44
CA GLY A 120 9.37 10.70 10.89
C GLY A 120 10.05 9.39 10.48
N TRP A 121 9.28 8.37 10.13
CA TRP A 121 9.78 7.06 9.68
C TRP A 121 10.19 7.04 8.21
N ILE A 122 9.61 7.92 7.38
CA ILE A 122 9.65 7.81 5.93
C ILE A 122 11.09 7.86 5.40
N SER A 123 11.89 8.84 5.81
CA SER A 123 13.25 9.01 5.30
C SER A 123 14.14 7.79 5.59
N ALA A 124 14.17 7.33 6.85
CA ALA A 124 14.98 6.17 7.23
C ALA A 124 14.49 4.88 6.56
N THR A 125 13.19 4.74 6.35
CA THR A 125 12.63 3.60 5.62
C THR A 125 13.02 3.64 4.15
N LEU A 126 12.92 4.78 3.47
CA LEU A 126 13.33 4.91 2.06
C LEU A 126 14.83 4.58 1.88
N ASP A 127 15.70 5.08 2.75
CA ASP A 127 17.14 4.73 2.72
C ASP A 127 17.35 3.22 2.83
N SER A 128 16.61 2.55 3.73
CA SER A 128 16.67 1.10 3.87
C SER A 128 16.09 0.36 2.65
N LEU A 129 15.05 0.90 2.01
CA LEU A 129 14.44 0.32 0.83
C LEU A 129 15.33 0.45 -0.40
N ASP A 130 16.10 1.52 -0.54
CA ASP A 130 17.10 1.68 -1.61
C ASP A 130 18.19 0.60 -1.51
N VAL A 131 18.70 0.35 -0.31
CA VAL A 131 19.65 -0.75 -0.05
C VAL A 131 19.02 -2.10 -0.40
N ALA A 132 17.77 -2.32 0.00
CA ALA A 132 17.03 -3.53 -0.31
C ALA A 132 16.81 -3.69 -1.83
N ALA A 133 16.44 -2.63 -2.55
CA ALA A 133 16.22 -2.65 -3.99
C ALA A 133 17.48 -3.06 -4.76
N VAL A 134 18.65 -2.54 -4.38
CA VAL A 134 19.94 -2.97 -4.96
C VAL A 134 20.21 -4.46 -4.66
N ARG A 135 20.00 -4.88 -3.41
CA ARG A 135 20.26 -6.26 -2.98
C ARG A 135 19.35 -7.28 -3.66
N PHE A 136 18.09 -6.91 -3.83
CA PHE A 136 17.03 -7.73 -4.38
C PHE A 136 16.74 -7.42 -5.85
N GLY A 137 17.52 -6.60 -6.56
CA GLY A 137 17.35 -6.29 -8.00
C GLY A 137 18.10 -7.23 -8.96
N ARG A 138 18.44 -8.45 -8.53
CA ARG A 138 19.17 -9.43 -9.34
C ARG A 138 18.29 -9.97 -10.47
N ALA A 139 18.88 -10.39 -11.60
CA ALA A 139 18.17 -10.80 -12.82
C ALA A 139 17.01 -11.81 -12.66
N ASN A 140 16.92 -12.53 -11.53
CA ASN A 140 15.85 -13.50 -11.23
C ASN A 140 14.97 -13.10 -10.03
N SER A 141 15.04 -11.85 -9.57
CA SER A 141 14.28 -11.39 -8.41
C SER A 141 12.89 -10.88 -8.78
N ALA A 142 12.01 -10.79 -7.79
CA ALA A 142 10.72 -10.15 -7.94
C ALA A 142 10.86 -8.71 -8.46
N ILE A 143 11.82 -7.93 -7.95
CA ILE A 143 12.06 -6.54 -8.39
C ILE A 143 12.46 -6.47 -9.86
N ALA A 144 13.35 -7.35 -10.33
CA ALA A 144 13.81 -7.34 -11.72
C ALA A 144 12.72 -7.76 -12.73
N ARG A 145 11.71 -8.51 -12.27
CA ARG A 145 10.56 -8.91 -13.11
C ARG A 145 9.61 -7.75 -13.41
N PHE A 146 9.52 -6.74 -12.53
CA PHE A 146 8.57 -5.64 -12.67
C PHE A 146 9.22 -4.30 -13.06
N ALA A 147 10.44 -4.03 -12.59
CA ALA A 147 11.11 -2.75 -12.85
C ALA A 147 11.82 -2.66 -14.22
N GLY A 148 11.84 -3.76 -14.99
CA GLY A 148 12.71 -3.89 -16.15
C GLY A 148 14.20 -3.93 -15.74
N PRO A 149 15.14 -3.97 -16.71
CA PRO A 149 16.56 -3.87 -16.37
C PRO A 149 16.83 -2.56 -15.63
N PRO A 150 17.68 -2.56 -14.58
CA PRO A 150 18.00 -1.36 -13.84
C PRO A 150 18.49 -0.29 -14.82
N ARG A 151 17.81 0.87 -14.85
CA ARG A 151 18.25 2.00 -15.67
C ARG A 151 19.68 2.33 -15.24
N ALA A 152 20.61 2.31 -16.19
CA ALA A 152 21.98 2.71 -15.95
C ALA A 152 21.95 4.10 -15.27
N ARG A 153 22.59 4.22 -14.11
CA ARG A 153 22.69 5.51 -13.43
C ARG A 153 23.28 6.50 -14.44
N CYS A 154 22.57 7.59 -14.71
CA CYS A 154 23.10 8.70 -15.49
C CYS A 154 24.33 9.25 -14.74
N PRO A 155 25.43 9.59 -15.44
CA PRO A 155 26.68 10.05 -14.83
C PRO A 155 26.52 11.36 -14.03
#